data_AF-A0A7F8QKQ5-F1
#
_entry.id   AF-A0A7F8QKQ5-F1
#
_cell.length_a   1.000
_cell.length_b   1.000
_cell.length_c   1.000
_cell.angle_alpha   90.00
_cell.angle_beta   90.00
_cell.angle_gamma   90.00
#
_symmetry.space_group_name_H-M   'P 1'
#
loop_
_entity.id
_entity.type
_entity.pdbx_description
1 polymer ?
#
loop_
_entity_poly.entity_id
_entity_poly.type
_entity_poly.pdbx_seq_one_letter_code
_entity_poly.pdbx_strand_id
1 'polypeptide(L)'
;MPPGLRKIQFCSWGLLLWLSIGSAGDAPPTPQTKCTNFQNANLLRGTNLKVQFLLFTPLDPSCGQLVQESSDIQNSGFNATLGTKLLIHGFRALGTKPSWIDKFIGTLLRAANANVIAVDWVYGSTGVYFSAVENVVKLGLEISRFLRKLLVLGVPESSIHIIGVSLGAHVGGMVGHFYKGQLGRITGLDPAGPEYTKASLEERLDPGDARFVEAIHTDADSEYGGWVTLLG
;
A
#
# COMPACT_ATOMS: atom_id res chain seq x y z
N MET A 1 -92.18 30.91 0.93
CA MET A 1 -90.97 30.22 1.44
C MET A 1 -89.80 31.19 1.36
N PRO A 2 -88.83 31.13 2.29
CA PRO A 2 -88.40 32.24 3.16
C PRO A 2 -87.55 33.37 2.53
N PRO A 3 -87.28 34.46 3.31
CA PRO A 3 -86.69 35.73 2.88
C PRO A 3 -85.18 35.85 3.21
N GLY A 4 -84.56 36.97 2.82
CA GLY A 4 -83.11 37.22 2.95
C GLY A 4 -82.60 37.73 4.31
N LEU A 5 -81.29 38.04 4.39
CA LEU A 5 -80.68 39.22 5.05
C LEU A 5 -79.14 39.08 5.23
N ARG A 6 -78.46 40.11 4.73
CA ARG A 6 -77.14 40.71 5.06
C ARG A 6 -76.34 40.17 6.25
N LYS A 7 -75.00 40.16 6.10
CA LYS A 7 -74.10 41.15 6.76
C LYS A 7 -72.67 41.13 6.19
N ILE A 8 -72.17 42.33 5.94
CA ILE A 8 -70.75 42.67 5.73
C ILE A 8 -70.12 42.81 7.11
N GLN A 9 -68.90 42.28 7.29
CA GLN A 9 -68.02 42.70 8.39
C GLN A 9 -66.57 42.72 7.91
N PHE A 10 -65.98 43.92 7.98
CA PHE A 10 -64.54 44.19 7.82
C PHE A 10 -63.77 43.75 9.07
N CYS A 11 -62.50 43.37 8.87
CA CYS A 11 -61.33 43.35 9.79
C CYS A 11 -60.43 42.19 9.34
N SER A 12 -59.11 42.23 9.21
CA SER A 12 -58.05 43.23 9.45
C SER A 12 -56.80 42.71 8.72
N TRP A 13 -55.82 43.58 8.50
CA TRP A 13 -54.51 43.23 7.94
C TRP A 13 -53.80 42.13 8.74
N GLY A 14 -53.10 41.25 8.03
CA GLY A 14 -52.22 40.23 8.61
C GLY A 14 -51.33 39.59 7.55
N LEU A 15 -50.26 40.29 7.18
CA LEU A 15 -49.15 39.76 6.39
C LEU A 15 -48.39 38.74 7.25
N LEU A 16 -48.39 37.46 6.89
CA LEU A 16 -47.41 36.50 7.38
C LEU A 16 -46.93 35.64 6.21
N LEU A 17 -45.82 36.07 5.60
CA LEU A 17 -44.96 35.20 4.80
C LEU A 17 -44.49 34.05 5.69
N TRP A 18 -44.83 32.83 5.33
CA TRP A 18 -44.16 31.65 5.86
C TRP A 18 -42.89 31.42 5.04
N LEU A 19 -41.77 31.91 5.55
CA LEU A 19 -40.44 31.50 5.09
C LEU A 19 -40.16 30.11 5.66
N SER A 20 -40.33 29.08 4.85
CA SER A 20 -39.77 27.76 5.15
C SER A 20 -38.24 27.84 5.03
N ILE A 21 -37.57 28.10 6.16
CA ILE A 21 -36.14 27.87 6.27
C ILE A 21 -35.96 26.36 6.31
N GLY A 22 -35.74 25.75 5.14
CA GLY A 22 -35.16 24.44 5.07
C GLY A 22 -33.72 24.54 5.58
N SER A 23 -33.49 24.16 6.83
CA SER A 23 -32.14 23.80 7.26
C SER A 23 -31.71 22.63 6.39
N ALA A 24 -30.80 22.89 5.45
CA ALA A 24 -29.93 21.86 4.94
C ALA A 24 -29.24 21.28 6.18
N GLY A 25 -29.67 20.08 6.59
CA GLY A 25 -28.92 19.32 7.57
C GLY A 25 -27.57 19.07 6.94
N ASP A 26 -26.53 19.71 7.48
CA ASP A 26 -25.15 19.42 7.14
C ASP A 26 -24.98 17.91 7.33
N ALA A 27 -24.78 17.20 6.22
CA ALA A 27 -24.31 15.84 6.28
C ALA A 27 -23.06 15.84 7.17
N PRO A 28 -22.92 14.91 8.14
CA PRO A 28 -21.72 14.84 8.95
C PRO A 28 -20.51 14.85 8.03
N PRO A 29 -19.48 15.68 8.28
CA PRO A 29 -18.28 15.66 7.47
C PRO A 29 -17.78 14.22 7.43
N THR A 30 -17.74 13.62 6.24
CA THR A 30 -17.11 12.33 6.02
C THR A 30 -15.73 12.40 6.69
N PRO A 31 -15.36 11.45 7.57
CA PRO A 31 -14.06 11.47 8.23
C PRO A 31 -12.99 11.58 7.16
N GLN A 32 -12.36 12.74 7.03
CA GLN A 32 -11.26 12.92 6.09
C GLN A 32 -10.15 12.00 6.53
N THR A 33 -9.99 10.88 5.82
CA THR A 33 -8.92 9.94 6.12
C THR A 33 -7.61 10.65 5.86
N LYS A 34 -6.84 10.90 6.91
CA LYS A 34 -5.58 11.64 6.82
C LYS A 34 -4.57 10.79 6.05
N CYS A 35 -4.20 11.23 4.85
CA CYS A 35 -3.18 10.57 4.04
C CYS A 35 -1.85 10.56 4.78
N THR A 36 -1.22 9.39 4.84
CA THR A 36 0.10 9.19 5.44
C THR A 36 1.16 9.30 4.35
N ASN A 37 2.16 10.13 4.62
CA ASN A 37 3.33 10.27 3.75
C ASN A 37 4.40 9.25 4.13
N PHE A 38 5.23 8.89 3.14
CA PHE A 38 6.46 8.15 3.39
C PHE A 38 7.35 8.88 4.40
N GLN A 39 8.05 8.07 5.16
CA GLN A 39 9.08 8.46 6.09
C GLN A 39 10.23 9.16 5.36
N ASN A 40 10.89 10.06 6.08
CA ASN A 40 12.11 10.73 5.64
C ASN A 40 13.13 10.62 6.76
N ALA A 41 14.28 10.02 6.44
CA ALA A 41 15.36 9.71 7.36
C ALA A 41 16.61 10.50 6.98
N ASN A 42 17.43 10.79 7.97
CA ASN A 42 18.77 11.33 7.75
C ASN A 42 19.70 10.77 8.82
N LEU A 43 21.01 10.89 8.60
CA LEU A 43 22.01 10.30 9.49
C LEU A 43 21.90 10.80 10.95
N LEU A 44 21.39 12.02 11.16
CA LEU A 44 21.23 12.63 12.48
C LEU A 44 20.01 12.12 13.26
N ARG A 45 18.96 11.66 12.57
CA ARG A 45 17.72 11.13 13.18
C ARG A 45 17.78 9.63 13.46
N GLY A 46 18.87 8.97 13.07
CA GLY A 46 19.07 7.54 13.19
C GLY A 46 18.53 6.75 12.00
N THR A 47 19.09 5.55 11.82
CA THR A 47 18.80 4.65 10.69
C THR A 47 18.19 3.32 11.13
N ASN A 48 17.76 3.22 12.39
CA ASN A 48 17.08 2.03 12.92
C ASN A 48 15.85 1.69 12.08
N LEU A 49 15.66 0.42 11.76
CA LEU A 49 14.53 -0.06 10.96
C LEU A 49 13.19 0.40 11.55
N LYS A 50 12.39 1.08 10.73
CA LYS A 50 10.97 1.35 11.00
C LYS A 50 10.20 1.02 9.74
N VAL A 51 9.12 0.28 9.89
CA VAL A 51 8.32 -0.19 8.75
C VAL A 51 6.93 0.42 8.82
N GLN A 52 6.47 1.00 7.71
CA GLN A 52 5.09 1.41 7.50
C GLN A 52 4.48 0.65 6.33
N PHE A 53 3.25 0.19 6.52
CA PHE A 53 2.43 -0.37 5.45
C PHE A 53 1.38 0.67 5.07
N LEU A 54 1.51 1.19 3.85
CA LEU A 54 0.63 2.23 3.33
C LEU A 54 -0.30 1.59 2.30
N LEU A 55 -1.58 1.50 2.63
CA LEU A 55 -2.62 0.97 1.76
C LEU A 55 -3.11 2.04 0.78
N PHE A 56 -3.17 1.65 -0.48
CA PHE A 56 -3.81 2.38 -1.57
C PHE A 56 -4.86 1.48 -2.21
N THR A 57 -5.99 2.06 -2.55
CA THR A 57 -7.13 1.34 -3.11
C THR A 57 -7.59 2.03 -4.39
N PRO A 58 -8.37 1.37 -5.25
CA PRO A 58 -8.92 2.00 -6.45
C PRO A 58 -9.83 3.21 -6.15
N LEU A 59 -10.42 3.26 -4.94
CA LEU A 59 -11.26 4.37 -4.49
C LEU A 59 -10.43 5.60 -4.14
N ASP A 60 -9.21 5.40 -3.62
CA ASP A 60 -8.30 6.48 -3.26
C ASP A 60 -6.85 6.13 -3.65
N PRO A 61 -6.51 6.27 -4.95
CA PRO A 61 -5.21 5.85 -5.47
C PRO A 61 -4.06 6.78 -5.10
N SER A 62 -4.36 7.99 -4.58
CA SER A 62 -3.37 9.00 -4.20
C SER A 62 -3.12 9.11 -2.70
N CYS A 63 -4.01 8.56 -1.86
CA CYS A 63 -3.92 8.66 -0.42
C CYS A 63 -3.48 7.32 0.20
N GLY A 64 -2.26 7.28 0.71
CA GLY A 64 -1.79 6.12 1.48
C GLY A 64 -2.39 6.11 2.88
N GLN A 65 -3.19 5.10 3.21
CA GLN A 65 -3.70 4.88 4.57
C GLN A 65 -2.72 4.00 5.35
N LEU A 66 -2.24 4.47 6.50
CA LEU A 66 -1.39 3.66 7.36
C LEU A 66 -2.20 2.51 7.94
N VAL A 67 -1.79 1.27 7.67
CA VAL A 67 -2.44 0.06 8.17
C VAL A 67 -1.43 -0.81 8.90
N GLN A 68 -1.35 -0.73 10.23
CA GLN A 68 -0.39 -1.50 11.01
C GLN A 68 -1.06 -2.68 11.71
N GLU A 69 -2.19 -2.40 12.36
CA GLU A 69 -2.95 -3.38 13.12
C GLU A 69 -4.16 -3.91 12.36
N SER A 70 -4.67 -5.07 12.79
CA SER A 70 -5.84 -5.69 12.17
C SER A 70 -7.06 -4.75 12.17
N SER A 71 -7.21 -3.93 13.22
CA SER A 71 -8.25 -2.90 13.29
C SER A 71 -8.08 -1.82 12.24
N ASP A 72 -6.84 -1.41 11.95
CA ASP A 72 -6.57 -0.39 10.93
C ASP A 72 -6.98 -0.93 9.56
N ILE A 73 -6.62 -2.18 9.27
CA ILE A 73 -6.96 -2.84 8.00
C ILE A 73 -8.48 -2.95 7.85
N GLN A 74 -9.21 -3.39 8.89
CA GLN A 74 -10.67 -3.51 8.85
C GLN A 74 -11.41 -2.18 8.73
N ASN A 75 -10.87 -1.10 9.32
CA ASN A 75 -11.44 0.24 9.27
C ASN A 75 -10.98 1.05 8.05
N SER A 76 -10.15 0.47 7.18
CA SER A 76 -9.64 1.09 5.96
C SER A 76 -10.49 0.74 4.74
N GLY A 77 -10.06 1.19 3.55
CA GLY A 77 -10.63 0.76 2.28
C GLY A 77 -10.23 -0.66 1.83
N PHE A 78 -9.53 -1.44 2.66
CA PHE A 78 -9.02 -2.77 2.29
C PHE A 78 -10.15 -3.74 1.94
N ASN A 79 -9.98 -4.47 0.84
CA ASN A 79 -10.96 -5.47 0.41
C ASN A 79 -10.32 -6.85 0.26
N ALA A 80 -10.63 -7.76 1.18
CA ALA A 80 -10.06 -9.11 1.20
C ALA A 80 -10.45 -9.99 0.00
N THR A 81 -11.49 -9.61 -0.75
CA THR A 81 -11.90 -10.32 -1.98
C THR A 81 -11.02 -9.97 -3.18
N LEU A 82 -10.23 -8.89 -3.10
CA LEU A 82 -9.30 -8.49 -4.15
C LEU A 82 -7.91 -9.08 -3.92
N GLY A 83 -7.16 -9.27 -5.01
CA GLY A 83 -5.73 -9.58 -4.91
C GLY A 83 -4.96 -8.44 -4.23
N THR A 84 -3.88 -8.78 -3.54
CA THR A 84 -3.06 -7.80 -2.80
C THR A 84 -1.65 -7.75 -3.37
N LYS A 85 -1.21 -6.55 -3.73
CA LYS A 85 0.11 -6.27 -4.29
C LYS A 85 0.98 -5.55 -3.26
N LEU A 86 2.08 -6.14 -2.83
CA LEU A 86 3.05 -5.49 -1.94
C LEU A 86 4.17 -4.89 -2.78
N LEU A 87 4.42 -3.60 -2.63
CA LEU A 87 5.48 -2.88 -3.34
C LEU A 87 6.59 -2.50 -2.35
N ILE A 88 7.77 -3.10 -2.51
CA ILE A 88 8.91 -2.97 -1.61
C ILE A 88 10.04 -2.24 -2.34
N HIS A 89 10.42 -1.06 -1.85
CA HIS A 89 11.56 -0.33 -2.41
C HIS A 89 12.90 -0.91 -1.93
N GLY A 90 13.99 -0.53 -2.60
CA GLY A 90 15.35 -0.93 -2.21
C GLY A 90 16.09 0.12 -1.38
N PHE A 91 17.43 0.10 -1.46
CA PHE A 91 18.33 1.01 -0.78
C PHE A 91 18.05 2.50 -1.09
N ARG A 92 18.10 3.35 -0.07
CA ARG A 92 17.78 4.79 -0.11
C ARG A 92 18.90 5.61 0.51
N ALA A 93 20.02 5.81 -0.20
CA ALA A 93 21.19 6.53 0.33
C ALA A 93 20.86 7.88 1.02
N LEU A 94 19.92 8.65 0.44
CA LEU A 94 19.51 9.97 0.94
C LEU A 94 18.37 9.93 1.96
N GLY A 95 17.82 8.75 2.28
CA GLY A 95 16.73 8.59 3.24
C GLY A 95 15.41 9.23 2.80
N THR A 96 15.16 9.33 1.49
CA THR A 96 13.94 9.92 0.93
C THR A 96 13.08 8.90 0.21
N LYS A 97 11.77 9.18 0.18
CA LYS A 97 10.77 8.47 -0.63
C LYS A 97 11.27 8.24 -2.07
N PRO A 98 11.15 7.02 -2.62
CA PRO A 98 11.48 6.78 -4.02
C PRO A 98 10.58 7.61 -4.95
N SER A 99 11.17 8.39 -5.86
CA SER A 99 10.41 9.29 -6.75
C SER A 99 9.46 8.56 -7.71
N TRP A 100 9.73 7.28 -8.00
CA TRP A 100 8.93 6.46 -8.89
C TRP A 100 7.68 5.85 -8.22
N ILE A 101 7.60 5.82 -6.88
CA ILE A 101 6.66 4.94 -6.16
C ILE A 101 5.20 5.32 -6.39
N ASP A 102 4.86 6.61 -6.40
CA ASP A 102 3.48 7.06 -6.59
C ASP A 102 2.95 6.72 -7.99
N LYS A 103 3.77 6.96 -9.01
CA LYS A 103 3.44 6.62 -10.40
C LYS A 103 3.27 5.11 -10.56
N PHE A 104 4.08 4.31 -9.85
CA PHE A 104 3.98 2.86 -9.92
C PHE A 104 2.70 2.36 -9.23
N ILE A 105 2.39 2.82 -8.01
CA ILE A 105 1.14 2.52 -7.31
C ILE A 105 -0.08 2.84 -8.19
N GLY A 106 -0.13 4.05 -8.74
CA GLY A 106 -1.23 4.46 -9.64
C GLY A 106 -1.29 3.65 -10.94
N THR A 107 -0.18 3.06 -11.38
CA THR A 107 -0.18 2.16 -12.54
C THR A 107 -0.70 0.77 -12.17
N LEU A 108 -0.33 0.24 -11.01
CA LEU A 108 -0.84 -1.04 -10.50
C LEU A 108 -2.36 -0.99 -10.30
N LEU A 109 -2.88 0.09 -9.71
CA LEU A 109 -4.31 0.28 -9.48
C LEU A 109 -5.12 0.48 -10.77
N ARG A 110 -4.49 1.05 -11.82
CA ARG A 110 -5.12 1.14 -13.16
C ARG A 110 -5.10 -0.19 -13.91
N ALA A 111 -4.05 -0.99 -13.72
CA ALA A 111 -3.89 -2.26 -14.41
C ALA A 111 -4.73 -3.39 -13.81
N ALA A 112 -5.05 -3.32 -12.52
CA ALA A 112 -5.84 -4.33 -11.84
C ALA A 112 -6.66 -3.74 -10.68
N ASN A 113 -7.88 -4.26 -10.52
CA ASN A 113 -8.68 -4.00 -9.32
C ASN A 113 -8.09 -4.79 -8.13
N ALA A 114 -7.22 -4.14 -7.35
CA ALA A 114 -6.41 -4.78 -6.32
C ALA A 114 -6.18 -3.85 -5.13
N ASN A 115 -5.85 -4.42 -3.97
CA ASN A 115 -5.22 -3.67 -2.89
C ASN A 115 -3.73 -3.46 -3.23
N VAL A 116 -3.22 -2.24 -3.11
CA VAL A 116 -1.77 -1.98 -3.25
C VAL A 116 -1.23 -1.51 -1.91
N ILE A 117 -0.22 -2.19 -1.39
CA ILE A 117 0.40 -1.88 -0.10
C ILE A 117 1.86 -1.51 -0.37
N ALA A 118 2.19 -0.24 -0.19
CA ALA A 118 3.57 0.21 -0.27
C ALA A 118 4.25 -0.03 1.09
N VAL A 119 5.38 -0.74 1.06
CA VAL A 119 6.20 -1.01 2.25
C VAL A 119 7.27 0.07 2.34
N ASP A 120 7.06 0.99 3.26
CA ASP A 120 7.99 2.05 3.58
C ASP A 120 8.93 1.62 4.70
N TRP A 121 10.19 1.45 4.35
CA TRP A 121 11.29 1.15 5.27
C TRP A 121 12.47 2.10 5.02
N VAL A 122 12.16 3.35 4.69
CA VAL A 122 13.18 4.40 4.47
C VAL A 122 14.13 4.48 5.66
N TYR A 123 13.59 4.39 6.88
CA TYR A 123 14.38 4.10 8.07
C TYR A 123 14.78 2.62 8.04
N GLY A 124 16.07 2.34 7.87
CA GLY A 124 16.61 0.99 7.72
C GLY A 124 17.22 0.72 6.34
N SER A 125 16.77 1.43 5.31
CA SER A 125 17.35 1.38 3.95
C SER A 125 18.31 2.53 3.64
N THR A 126 18.51 3.45 4.58
CA THR A 126 19.34 4.66 4.40
C THR A 126 20.72 4.55 5.05
N GLY A 127 21.68 5.32 4.55
CA GLY A 127 23.02 5.39 5.11
C GLY A 127 24.00 4.45 4.40
N VAL A 128 24.58 3.50 5.13
CA VAL A 128 25.56 2.55 4.58
C VAL A 128 24.84 1.34 4.00
N TYR A 129 25.23 0.91 2.80
CA TYR A 129 24.59 -0.20 2.08
C TYR A 129 24.56 -1.50 2.91
N PHE A 130 25.68 -1.89 3.51
CA PHE A 130 25.75 -3.10 4.35
C PHE A 130 24.79 -3.07 5.54
N SER A 131 24.62 -1.91 6.17
CA SER A 131 23.62 -1.76 7.25
C SER A 131 22.18 -1.93 6.75
N ALA A 132 21.90 -1.57 5.49
CA ALA A 132 20.61 -1.84 4.88
C ALA A 132 20.42 -3.34 4.56
N VAL A 133 21.47 -4.02 4.11
CA VAL A 133 21.47 -5.49 3.92
C VAL A 133 21.15 -6.21 5.24
N GLU A 134 21.78 -5.82 6.35
CA GLU A 134 21.51 -6.40 7.68
C GLU A 134 20.05 -6.26 8.13
N ASN A 135 19.32 -5.27 7.62
CA ASN A 135 17.91 -5.05 7.96
C ASN A 135 16.95 -5.90 7.11
N VAL A 136 17.39 -6.51 6.02
CA VAL A 136 16.52 -7.29 5.11
C VAL A 136 15.82 -8.43 5.84
N VAL A 137 16.54 -9.16 6.72
CA VAL A 137 15.94 -10.24 7.52
C VAL A 137 14.85 -9.73 8.45
N LYS A 138 15.13 -8.65 9.18
CA LYS A 138 14.16 -8.04 10.10
C LYS A 138 12.93 -7.52 9.34
N LEU A 139 13.14 -6.88 8.19
CA LEU A 139 12.07 -6.40 7.33
C LEU A 139 11.20 -7.55 6.80
N GLY A 140 11.81 -8.65 6.34
CA GLY A 140 11.08 -9.84 5.89
C GLY A 140 10.20 -10.43 7.00
N LEU A 141 10.69 -10.45 8.24
CA LEU A 141 9.90 -10.86 9.41
C LEU A 141 8.72 -9.91 9.68
N GLU A 142 8.93 -8.58 9.63
CA GLU A 142 7.84 -7.60 9.80
C GLU A 142 6.76 -7.76 8.72
N ILE A 143 7.16 -7.89 7.45
CA ILE A 143 6.24 -8.12 6.34
C ILE A 143 5.47 -9.43 6.53
N SER A 144 6.13 -10.50 6.98
CA SER A 144 5.47 -11.79 7.21
C SER A 144 4.46 -11.74 8.35
N ARG A 145 4.75 -10.99 9.42
CA ARG A 145 3.75 -10.75 10.48
C ARG A 145 2.56 -9.95 9.96
N PHE A 146 2.81 -8.95 9.12
CA PHE A 146 1.75 -8.18 8.49
C PHE A 146 0.89 -9.03 7.53
N LEU A 147 1.50 -9.81 6.64
CA LEU A 147 0.79 -10.73 5.74
C LEU A 147 -0.09 -11.71 6.51
N ARG A 148 0.38 -12.25 7.65
CA ARG A 148 -0.44 -13.10 8.51
C ARG A 148 -1.75 -12.42 8.95
N LYS A 149 -1.74 -11.10 9.22
CA LYS A 149 -2.96 -10.35 9.53
C LYS A 149 -3.93 -10.37 8.34
N LEU A 150 -3.42 -10.19 7.11
CA LEU A 150 -4.24 -10.28 5.89
C LEU A 150 -4.83 -11.68 5.67
N LEU A 151 -4.05 -12.73 5.91
CA LEU A 151 -4.53 -14.11 5.77
C LEU A 151 -5.64 -14.43 6.77
N VAL A 152 -5.52 -13.96 8.02
CA VAL A 152 -6.57 -14.08 9.04
C VAL A 152 -7.86 -13.36 8.62
N LEU A 153 -7.75 -12.28 7.83
CA LEU A 153 -8.89 -11.57 7.24
C LEU A 153 -9.46 -12.27 5.99
N GLY A 154 -8.95 -13.44 5.62
CA GLY A 154 -9.46 -14.26 4.52
C GLY A 154 -8.79 -14.04 3.17
N VAL A 155 -7.69 -13.28 3.11
CA VAL A 155 -6.92 -13.15 1.87
C VAL A 155 -6.19 -14.48 1.60
N PRO A 156 -6.35 -15.11 0.43
CA PRO A 156 -5.63 -16.33 0.12
C PRO A 156 -4.16 -16.04 -0.22
N GLU A 157 -3.23 -16.89 0.23
CA GLU A 157 -1.79 -16.74 -0.07
C GLU A 157 -1.52 -16.64 -1.58
N SER A 158 -2.28 -17.37 -2.39
CA SER A 158 -2.18 -17.37 -3.85
C SER A 158 -2.60 -16.06 -4.52
N SER A 159 -3.26 -15.13 -3.82
CA SER A 159 -3.60 -13.81 -4.35
C SER A 159 -2.62 -12.71 -3.93
N ILE A 160 -1.59 -13.06 -3.16
CA ILE A 160 -0.50 -12.16 -2.80
C ILE A 160 0.52 -12.08 -3.94
N HIS A 161 0.82 -10.85 -4.37
CA HIS A 161 1.88 -10.55 -5.33
C HIS A 161 2.88 -9.59 -4.69
N ILE A 162 4.10 -10.04 -4.44
CA ILE A 162 5.19 -9.16 -3.98
C ILE A 162 5.96 -8.62 -5.18
N ILE A 163 6.20 -7.32 -5.19
CA ILE A 163 7.00 -6.60 -6.19
C ILE A 163 8.13 -5.91 -5.43
N GLY A 164 9.35 -6.39 -5.62
CA GLY A 164 10.51 -5.87 -4.92
C GLY A 164 11.51 -5.22 -5.87
N VAL A 165 12.02 -4.04 -5.53
CA VAL A 165 13.04 -3.33 -6.31
C VAL A 165 14.40 -3.40 -5.60
N SER A 166 15.48 -3.76 -6.30
CA SER A 166 16.83 -3.82 -5.72
C SER A 166 16.84 -4.72 -4.46
N LEU A 167 17.28 -4.24 -3.29
CA LEU A 167 17.19 -4.98 -2.01
C LEU A 167 15.78 -5.51 -1.72
N GLY A 168 14.73 -4.78 -2.13
CA GLY A 168 13.35 -5.18 -1.95
C GLY A 168 12.99 -6.49 -2.66
N ALA A 169 13.70 -6.87 -3.73
CA ALA A 169 13.50 -8.14 -4.42
C ALA A 169 13.88 -9.33 -3.52
N HIS A 170 15.03 -9.25 -2.84
CA HIS A 170 15.49 -10.27 -1.91
C HIS A 170 14.62 -10.32 -0.64
N VAL A 171 14.12 -9.17 -0.18
CA VAL A 171 13.10 -9.14 0.88
C VAL A 171 11.86 -9.93 0.45
N GLY A 172 11.40 -9.75 -0.79
CA GLY A 172 10.28 -10.51 -1.35
C GLY A 172 10.53 -12.01 -1.39
N GLY A 173 11.71 -12.42 -1.86
CA GLY A 173 12.14 -13.83 -1.85
C GLY A 173 12.13 -14.43 -0.44
N MET A 174 12.76 -13.76 0.51
CA MET A 174 12.81 -14.19 1.92
C MET A 174 11.42 -14.33 2.56
N VAL A 175 10.50 -13.39 2.27
CA VAL A 175 9.10 -13.53 2.70
C VAL A 175 8.47 -14.77 2.07
N GLY A 176 8.65 -14.96 0.76
CA GLY A 176 8.21 -16.16 0.05
C GLY A 176 8.71 -17.47 0.67
N HIS A 177 9.99 -17.52 1.02
CA HIS A 177 10.61 -18.63 1.75
C HIS A 177 9.92 -18.89 3.10
N PHE A 178 9.64 -17.85 3.90
CA PHE A 178 8.89 -18.01 5.17
C PHE A 178 7.48 -18.58 4.98
N TYR A 179 6.88 -18.36 3.82
CA TYR A 179 5.59 -18.94 3.40
C TYR A 179 5.74 -20.23 2.58
N LYS A 180 6.94 -20.83 2.55
CA LYS A 180 7.24 -22.10 1.89
C LYS A 180 6.88 -22.11 0.40
N GLY A 181 7.07 -20.99 -0.29
CA GLY A 181 6.78 -20.88 -1.73
C GLY A 181 5.30 -20.81 -2.08
N GLN A 182 4.40 -20.70 -1.11
CA GLN A 182 2.96 -20.81 -1.37
C GLN A 182 2.32 -19.50 -1.84
N LEU A 183 3.03 -18.37 -1.74
CA LEU A 183 2.57 -17.08 -2.24
C LEU A 183 2.32 -17.10 -3.74
N GLY A 184 1.37 -16.27 -4.21
CA GLY A 184 0.93 -16.26 -5.60
C GLY A 184 2.04 -15.90 -6.59
N ARG A 185 2.70 -14.77 -6.39
CA ARG A 185 3.75 -14.28 -7.29
C ARG A 185 4.79 -13.42 -6.59
N ILE A 186 6.04 -13.51 -7.04
CA ILE A 186 7.09 -12.53 -6.75
C ILE A 186 7.66 -11.98 -8.06
N THR A 187 7.74 -10.65 -8.17
CA THR A 187 8.42 -9.95 -9.27
C THR A 187 9.62 -9.19 -8.68
N GLY A 188 10.83 -9.61 -9.02
CA GLY A 188 12.08 -8.91 -8.71
C GLY A 188 12.41 -7.91 -9.81
N LEU A 189 12.45 -6.62 -9.48
CA LEU A 189 12.83 -5.56 -10.39
C LEU A 189 14.27 -5.15 -10.08
N ASP A 190 15.17 -5.55 -10.95
CA ASP A 190 16.61 -5.36 -10.85
C ASP A 190 17.16 -5.77 -9.48
N PRO A 191 17.05 -7.08 -9.11
CA PRO A 191 17.52 -7.57 -7.81
C PRO A 191 18.99 -7.19 -7.57
N ALA A 192 19.34 -6.83 -6.34
CA ALA A 192 20.66 -6.29 -6.05
C ALA A 192 21.76 -7.36 -6.14
N GLY A 193 22.82 -7.11 -6.92
CA GLY A 193 23.95 -8.03 -7.03
C GLY A 193 24.83 -8.15 -5.77
N PRO A 194 25.32 -7.04 -5.18
CA PRO A 194 26.22 -7.09 -4.03
C PRO A 194 25.60 -7.81 -2.83
N GLU A 195 26.37 -8.68 -2.19
CA GLU A 195 25.98 -9.62 -1.12
C GLU A 195 25.10 -10.81 -1.55
N TYR A 196 24.35 -10.73 -2.65
CA TYR A 196 23.38 -11.78 -3.03
C TYR A 196 23.84 -12.72 -4.16
N THR A 197 24.84 -12.34 -4.96
CA THR A 197 25.37 -13.18 -6.05
C THR A 197 25.88 -14.55 -5.60
N LYS A 198 26.35 -14.66 -4.35
CA LYS A 198 26.84 -15.91 -3.73
C LYS A 198 26.07 -16.31 -2.48
N ALA A 199 24.98 -15.62 -2.19
CA ALA A 199 24.14 -15.93 -1.04
C ALA A 199 23.45 -17.28 -1.22
N SER A 200 23.10 -17.92 -0.10
CA SER A 200 22.29 -19.14 -0.10
C SER A 200 20.89 -18.88 -0.68
N LEU A 201 20.18 -19.93 -1.10
CA LEU A 201 18.86 -19.80 -1.73
C LEU A 201 17.88 -19.07 -0.82
N GLU A 202 17.99 -19.32 0.48
CA GLU A 202 17.15 -18.76 1.54
C GLU A 202 17.43 -17.28 1.82
N GLU A 203 18.57 -16.77 1.38
CA GLU A 203 19.02 -15.40 1.59
C GLU A 203 18.75 -14.49 0.40
N ARG A 204 18.48 -15.03 -0.79
CA ARG A 204 18.25 -14.27 -2.03
C ARG A 204 16.86 -14.52 -2.62
N LEU A 205 16.60 -13.91 -3.77
CA LEU A 205 15.40 -14.22 -4.55
C LEU A 205 15.67 -15.51 -5.32
N ASP A 206 14.71 -16.43 -5.29
CA ASP A 206 14.82 -17.77 -5.86
C ASP A 206 13.48 -18.24 -6.48
N PRO A 207 13.50 -19.08 -7.53
CA PRO A 207 12.29 -19.73 -8.05
C PRO A 207 11.36 -20.34 -7.00
N GLY A 208 11.93 -20.93 -5.93
CA GLY A 208 11.15 -21.62 -4.91
C GLY A 208 10.35 -20.71 -3.97
N ASP A 209 10.50 -19.39 -4.08
CA ASP A 209 9.93 -18.43 -3.13
C ASP A 209 8.43 -18.14 -3.37
N ALA A 210 7.89 -18.48 -4.54
CA ALA A 210 6.46 -18.37 -4.83
C ALA A 210 6.04 -19.39 -5.89
N ARG A 211 4.73 -19.47 -6.15
CA ARG A 211 4.19 -20.28 -7.26
C ARG A 211 4.62 -19.79 -8.63
N PHE A 212 5.02 -18.53 -8.73
CA PHE A 212 5.59 -17.94 -9.92
C PHE A 212 6.55 -16.83 -9.52
N VAL A 213 7.81 -16.94 -9.95
CA VAL A 213 8.82 -15.93 -9.73
C VAL A 213 9.37 -15.44 -11.06
N GLU A 214 9.45 -14.12 -11.20
CA GLU A 214 10.09 -13.47 -12.35
C GLU A 214 11.06 -12.38 -11.89
N ALA A 215 12.16 -12.22 -12.61
CA ALA A 215 13.13 -11.15 -12.38
C ALA A 215 13.40 -10.38 -13.68
N ILE A 216 13.41 -9.05 -13.60
CA ILE A 216 13.74 -8.16 -14.73
C ILE A 216 15.07 -7.50 -14.38
N HIS A 217 16.13 -7.77 -15.15
CA HIS A 217 17.45 -7.20 -14.93
C HIS A 217 17.67 -6.02 -15.87
N THR A 218 18.08 -4.88 -15.32
CA THR A 218 18.34 -3.65 -16.07
C THR A 218 19.73 -3.07 -15.83
N ASP A 219 20.41 -3.46 -14.76
CA ASP A 219 21.77 -3.05 -14.40
C ASP A 219 22.64 -4.26 -14.02
N ALA A 220 22.56 -5.33 -14.83
CA ALA A 220 23.44 -6.49 -14.70
C ALA A 220 24.78 -6.26 -15.40
N ASP A 221 25.86 -6.82 -14.85
CA ASP A 221 27.20 -6.72 -15.43
C ASP A 221 27.19 -7.14 -16.92
N SER A 222 27.95 -6.38 -17.72
CA SER A 222 27.93 -6.28 -19.20
C SER A 222 28.08 -7.56 -20.03
N GLU A 223 28.25 -8.73 -19.40
CA GLU A 223 28.27 -10.01 -20.11
C GLU A 223 26.87 -10.46 -20.56
N TYR A 224 25.80 -9.94 -19.92
CA TYR A 224 24.41 -10.23 -20.26
C TYR A 224 23.61 -8.93 -20.17
N GLY A 225 23.39 -8.18 -21.26
CA GLY A 225 22.58 -6.93 -21.23
C GLY A 225 21.21 -7.03 -20.52
N GLY A 226 20.35 -5.99 -20.55
CA GLY A 226 19.04 -6.09 -19.87
C GLY A 226 18.21 -7.28 -20.37
N TRP A 227 17.90 -8.26 -19.49
CA TRP A 227 17.10 -9.45 -19.82
C TRP A 227 16.10 -9.79 -18.71
N VAL A 228 15.00 -10.44 -19.09
CA VAL A 228 14.01 -10.99 -18.16
C VAL A 228 14.36 -12.45 -17.88
N THR A 229 14.56 -12.78 -16.61
CA THR A 229 14.72 -14.17 -16.16
C THR A 229 13.39 -14.63 -15.58
N LEU A 230 12.71 -15.54 -16.29
CA LEU A 230 11.61 -16.31 -15.72
C LEU A 230 12.24 -17.37 -14.83
N LEU A 231 11.98 -17.28 -13.52
CA LEU A 231 12.60 -18.17 -12.55
C LEU A 231 11.85 -19.50 -12.43
N GLY A 232 10.63 -19.60 -12.96
CA GLY A 232 9.82 -20.82 -12.99
C GLY A 232 8.72 -20.81 -11.95
#